data_AF-A0A6V7PQ84-F1
#
_entry.id   AF-A0A6V7PQ84-F1
#
_cell.length_a   1.000
_cell.length_b   1.000
_cell.length_c   1.000
_cell.angle_alpha   90.00
_cell.angle_beta   90.00
_cell.angle_gamma   90.00
#
_symmetry.space_group_name_H-M   'P 1'
#
loop_
_entity.id
_entity.type
_entity.pdbx_description
1 polymer ?
#
loop_
_entity_poly.entity_id
_entity_poly.type
_entity_poly.pdbx_seq_one_letter_code
_entity_poly.pdbx_strand_id
1 'polypeptide(L)'
;MRWSRRALIRRRPRCRRHRTGRDGAPHGARPDREEARLAAAEGAAGEKFARLRESLSELKLNTVCVEAQCPNIGECWNGGGGAGGEGDGIATATIMLLGDTCTRGCRFCAVKTSRNPAPPDPTEPENTARAIASWPHVLAVDQINQLCVDYIVLTSVDRDDLPDGGSGHFAETVKAMKRFKPDILVECLTSDFRGDLEAVSTLVRSGLDVFAHNIETVMRLQRIVRDPRARYGQSLSVLKHAKLCKKGMITKSSIMLGLGEKDEEVKEAMADLRAIGVDILTLGQYLQPTPLHLTVKEYVTPEKFSFWKEYGESIGLSYVASGPLVRSSYRAGELFVQNLVRNNMTKHASLDHIFSWRCASAEIHTGTLQQLTWSSSAPKCEVRF
;
A
#
# COMPACT_ATOMS: atom_id res chain seq x y z
N MET A 1 -12.81 43.38 62.47
CA MET A 1 -11.97 44.25 61.61
C MET A 1 -10.50 43.86 61.77
N ARG A 2 -9.75 43.80 60.65
CA ARG A 2 -8.29 43.64 60.49
C ARG A 2 -7.67 42.24 60.72
N TRP A 3 -7.37 41.51 59.62
CA TRP A 3 -6.10 41.49 58.80
C TRP A 3 -4.99 40.79 59.61
N SER A 4 -4.21 39.77 59.21
CA SER A 4 -3.74 39.22 57.93
C SER A 4 -2.99 37.90 58.24
N ARG A 5 -3.13 36.83 57.43
CA ARG A 5 -2.33 35.59 57.55
C ARG A 5 -1.21 35.59 56.51
N ARG A 6 0.06 35.59 56.96
CA ARG A 6 1.22 35.10 56.19
C ARG A 6 1.97 34.08 57.05
N ALA A 7 2.05 32.84 56.60
CA ALA A 7 2.90 31.82 57.21
C ALA A 7 4.01 31.42 56.22
N LEU A 8 5.25 31.62 56.68
CA LEU A 8 6.51 31.28 56.01
C LEU A 8 6.65 29.76 55.79
N ILE A 9 7.02 29.36 54.58
CA ILE A 9 7.45 28.01 54.22
C ILE A 9 8.93 27.85 54.64
N ARG A 10 9.22 26.95 55.59
CA ARG A 10 10.58 26.48 55.90
C ARG A 10 10.88 25.18 55.15
N ARG A 11 11.99 25.17 54.40
CA ARG A 11 12.54 24.03 53.64
C ARG A 11 13.02 22.90 54.57
N ARG A 12 12.84 21.64 54.16
CA ARG A 12 13.54 20.45 54.71
C ARG A 12 14.41 19.78 53.63
N PRO A 13 15.50 19.08 54.00
CA PRO A 13 16.61 18.74 53.09
C PRO A 13 16.38 17.45 52.29
N ARG A 14 17.00 17.37 51.10
CA ARG A 14 17.00 16.22 50.19
C ARG A 14 17.75 15.02 50.80
N CYS A 15 17.09 13.87 50.85
CA CYS A 15 17.70 12.59 51.18
C CYS A 15 18.17 11.89 49.88
N ARG A 16 19.48 11.62 49.77
CA ARG A 16 20.07 10.79 48.70
C ARG A 16 19.71 9.32 48.96
N ARG A 17 19.14 8.62 47.97
CA ARG A 17 19.02 7.16 47.99
C ARG A 17 20.00 6.54 46.99
N HIS A 18 20.84 5.65 47.49
CA HIS A 18 21.71 4.76 46.73
C HIS A 18 20.90 3.84 45.80
N ARG A 19 21.40 3.64 44.57
CA ARG A 19 20.96 2.57 43.67
C ARG A 19 21.86 1.36 43.89
N THR A 20 21.28 0.26 44.34
CA THR A 20 21.88 -1.07 44.26
C THR A 20 21.66 -1.65 42.86
N GLY A 21 22.68 -2.34 42.34
CA GLY A 21 22.68 -2.96 41.02
C GLY A 21 21.72 -4.14 40.91
N ARG A 22 21.23 -4.35 39.69
CA ARG A 22 20.66 -5.62 39.23
C ARG A 22 21.20 -5.89 37.84
N ASP A 23 21.93 -7.00 37.75
CA ASP A 23 22.40 -7.61 36.51
C ASP A 23 21.19 -8.00 35.65
N GLY A 24 21.25 -7.64 34.36
CA GLY A 24 20.25 -7.95 33.35
C GLY A 24 20.94 -8.14 32.00
N ALA A 25 20.61 -9.24 31.34
CA ALA A 25 21.12 -9.75 30.06
C ALA A 25 21.23 -8.70 28.93
N PRO A 26 22.11 -8.93 27.91
CA PRO A 26 22.37 -7.93 26.87
C PRO A 26 21.13 -7.75 26.00
N HIS A 27 20.45 -6.62 26.17
CA HIS A 27 19.47 -6.13 25.21
C HIS A 27 20.20 -5.78 23.91
N GLY A 28 19.77 -6.39 22.81
CA GLY A 28 20.24 -6.07 21.45
C GLY A 28 20.26 -4.56 21.22
N ALA A 29 21.31 -4.09 20.56
CA ALA A 29 21.56 -2.67 20.33
C ALA A 29 20.36 -2.04 19.62
N ARG A 30 19.89 -0.92 20.18
CA ARG A 30 18.85 -0.07 19.59
C ARG A 30 19.45 0.55 18.32
N PRO A 31 18.81 0.45 17.14
CA PRO A 31 19.15 1.37 16.06
C PRO A 31 18.83 2.78 16.55
N ASP A 32 19.80 3.68 16.49
CA ASP A 32 19.62 5.04 17.00
C ASP A 32 18.60 5.78 16.11
N ARG A 33 17.73 6.60 16.72
CA ARG A 33 16.90 7.57 15.98
C ARG A 33 17.77 8.47 15.12
N GLU A 34 19.01 8.69 15.53
CA GLU A 34 20.02 9.43 14.77
C GLU A 34 20.45 8.66 13.52
N GLU A 35 20.72 7.35 13.61
CA GLU A 35 21.07 6.51 12.44
C GLU A 35 19.94 6.46 11.39
N ALA A 36 18.68 6.32 11.80
CA ALA A 36 17.55 6.34 10.87
C ALA A 36 17.33 7.71 10.20
N ARG A 37 17.65 8.81 10.90
CA ARG A 37 17.59 10.18 10.35
C ARG A 37 18.78 10.47 9.44
N LEU A 38 19.97 10.01 9.81
CA LEU A 38 21.18 10.14 9.00
C LEU A 38 21.03 9.36 7.69
N ALA A 39 20.53 8.12 7.73
CA ALA A 39 20.23 7.34 6.52
C ALA A 39 19.20 8.04 5.60
N ALA A 40 18.17 8.67 6.18
CA ALA A 40 17.19 9.44 5.41
C ALA A 40 17.79 10.72 4.77
N ALA A 41 18.70 11.40 5.48
CA ALA A 41 19.37 12.61 5.01
C ALA A 41 20.45 12.31 3.95
N GLU A 42 21.22 11.23 4.13
CA GLU A 42 22.23 10.77 3.17
C GLU A 42 21.59 10.25 1.88
N GLY A 43 20.45 9.57 1.97
CA GLY A 43 19.70 9.12 0.80
C GLY A 43 19.07 10.26 -0.01
N ALA A 44 18.82 11.43 0.59
CA ALA A 44 18.15 12.57 -0.06
C ALA A 44 19.10 13.44 -0.91
N ALA A 45 20.24 12.88 -1.34
CA ALA A 45 21.19 13.48 -2.25
C ALA A 45 21.32 12.60 -3.51
N GLY A 46 21.49 13.22 -4.69
CA GLY A 46 21.68 12.49 -5.95
C GLY A 46 20.98 13.13 -7.14
N GLU A 47 21.53 12.92 -8.34
CA GLU A 47 20.99 13.49 -9.58
C GLU A 47 19.59 12.94 -9.91
N LYS A 48 19.35 11.65 -9.68
CA LYS A 48 18.03 11.01 -9.88
C LYS A 48 16.98 11.57 -8.93
N PHE A 49 17.32 11.72 -7.65
CA PHE A 49 16.47 12.36 -6.66
C PHE A 49 16.07 13.78 -7.08
N ALA A 50 17.05 14.60 -7.49
CA ALA A 50 16.80 15.98 -7.91
C ALA A 50 15.87 16.06 -9.12
N ARG A 51 16.12 15.25 -10.16
CA ARG A 51 15.27 15.19 -11.37
C ARG A 51 13.85 14.74 -11.06
N LEU A 52 13.67 13.71 -10.23
CA LEU A 52 12.34 13.23 -9.84
C LEU A 52 11.60 14.29 -9.01
N ARG A 53 12.30 14.96 -8.09
CA ARG A 53 11.74 16.07 -7.31
C ARG A 53 11.29 17.24 -8.18
N GLU A 54 12.11 17.64 -9.15
CA GLU A 54 11.79 18.71 -10.10
C GLU A 54 10.57 18.34 -10.95
N SER A 55 10.56 17.13 -11.53
CA SER A 55 9.44 16.62 -12.31
C SER A 55 8.12 16.61 -11.51
N LEU A 56 8.14 16.08 -10.27
CA LEU A 56 6.96 16.08 -9.40
C LEU A 56 6.47 17.51 -9.08
N SER A 57 7.41 18.45 -8.90
CA SER A 57 7.09 19.85 -8.61
C SER A 57 6.49 20.58 -9.81
N GLU A 58 7.07 20.43 -11.00
CA GLU A 58 6.56 21.02 -12.25
C GLU A 58 5.15 20.53 -12.58
N LEU A 59 4.91 19.24 -12.33
CA LEU A 59 3.63 18.58 -12.57
C LEU A 59 2.61 18.77 -11.43
N LYS A 60 3.01 19.47 -10.35
CA LYS A 60 2.19 19.74 -9.16
C LYS A 60 1.60 18.46 -8.54
N LEU A 61 2.37 17.38 -8.54
CA LEU A 61 1.95 16.09 -7.98
C LEU A 61 2.36 15.99 -6.51
N ASN A 62 1.41 15.61 -5.66
CA ASN A 62 1.71 15.28 -4.28
C ASN A 62 2.25 13.85 -4.20
N THR A 63 3.16 13.60 -3.26
CA THR A 63 3.64 12.25 -2.97
C THR A 63 3.57 11.97 -1.48
N VAL A 64 3.15 10.75 -1.12
CA VAL A 64 3.17 10.32 0.28
C VAL A 64 4.60 10.26 0.82
N CYS A 65 5.60 10.12 -0.06
CA CYS A 65 7.01 10.14 0.30
C CYS A 65 7.38 11.43 1.04
N VAL A 66 6.89 12.58 0.56
CA VAL A 66 7.10 13.89 1.16
C VAL A 66 6.10 14.13 2.30
N GLU A 67 4.81 13.96 2.04
CA GLU A 67 3.75 14.36 2.98
C GLU A 67 3.70 13.50 4.25
N ALA A 68 4.14 12.24 4.17
CA ALA A 68 4.24 11.36 5.34
C ALA A 68 5.65 11.33 5.97
N GLN A 69 6.59 12.18 5.50
CA GLN A 69 7.97 12.24 5.99
C GLN A 69 8.68 10.88 5.92
N CYS A 70 8.62 10.23 4.76
CA CYS A 70 9.13 8.87 4.60
C CYS A 70 10.66 8.84 4.75
N PRO A 71 11.23 8.01 5.66
CA PRO A 71 12.68 7.89 5.80
C PRO A 71 13.34 7.24 4.56
N ASN A 72 12.56 6.52 3.74
CA ASN A 72 13.07 5.80 2.57
C ASN A 72 13.04 6.65 1.30
N ILE A 73 12.66 7.93 1.36
CA ILE A 73 12.49 8.77 0.17
C ILE A 73 13.75 8.80 -0.69
N GLY A 74 14.91 8.93 -0.05
CA GLY A 74 16.19 8.96 -0.73
C GLY A 74 16.53 7.68 -1.47
N GLU A 75 16.36 6.55 -0.79
CA GLU A 75 16.59 5.21 -1.34
C GLU A 75 15.65 4.94 -2.53
N CYS A 76 14.35 5.21 -2.35
CA CYS A 76 13.34 4.99 -3.37
C CYS A 76 13.56 5.89 -4.59
N TRP A 77 13.88 7.17 -4.39
CA TRP A 77 13.98 8.15 -5.49
C TRP A 77 15.34 8.12 -6.21
N ASN A 78 16.36 7.50 -5.62
CA ASN A 78 17.63 7.25 -6.30
C ASN A 78 17.71 5.86 -6.95
N GLY A 79 16.74 4.99 -6.72
CA GLY A 79 16.72 3.62 -7.24
C GLY A 79 17.67 2.67 -6.50
N GLY A 80 17.96 2.97 -5.24
CA GLY A 80 18.66 2.08 -4.30
C GLY A 80 17.71 1.04 -3.69
N GLY A 81 18.26 -0.10 -3.25
CA GLY A 81 17.53 -1.28 -2.79
C GLY A 81 17.47 -1.39 -1.26
N GLY A 82 16.34 -1.87 -0.79
CA GLY A 82 16.01 -1.83 0.62
C GLY A 82 16.87 -2.67 1.54
N ALA A 83 17.03 -2.18 2.77
CA ALA A 83 17.77 -2.83 3.86
C ALA A 83 19.20 -3.28 3.49
N GLY A 84 19.96 -2.42 2.81
CA GLY A 84 21.42 -2.61 2.63
C GLY A 84 21.84 -3.44 1.41
N GLY A 85 21.01 -3.52 0.36
CA GLY A 85 21.34 -4.21 -0.89
C GLY A 85 21.77 -3.26 -2.03
N GLU A 86 22.50 -3.79 -3.01
CA GLU A 86 22.72 -3.12 -4.31
C GLU A 86 21.36 -2.95 -5.01
N GLY A 87 20.95 -1.70 -5.27
CA GLY A 87 19.69 -1.40 -5.95
C GLY A 87 19.75 -1.76 -7.44
N ASP A 88 18.59 -2.04 -8.02
CA ASP A 88 18.39 -2.23 -9.47
C ASP A 88 18.50 -0.92 -10.29
N GLY A 89 18.75 0.22 -9.62
CA GLY A 89 18.88 1.54 -10.22
C GLY A 89 17.57 2.22 -10.60
N ILE A 90 16.40 1.64 -10.26
CA ILE A 90 15.08 2.12 -10.68
C ILE A 90 14.45 3.01 -9.61
N ALA A 91 14.36 4.32 -9.90
CA ALA A 91 13.72 5.26 -9.00
C ALA A 91 12.20 5.10 -8.99
N THR A 92 11.60 5.12 -7.80
CA THR A 92 10.17 4.87 -7.56
C THR A 92 9.55 5.94 -6.68
N ALA A 93 8.35 6.40 -7.03
CA ALA A 93 7.55 7.31 -6.21
C ALA A 93 6.12 6.79 -6.05
N THR A 94 5.52 7.07 -4.90
CA THR A 94 4.09 6.83 -4.66
C THR A 94 3.34 8.14 -4.79
N ILE A 95 2.48 8.24 -5.80
CA ILE A 95 1.69 9.43 -6.08
C ILE A 95 0.50 9.49 -5.14
N MET A 96 0.25 10.65 -4.55
CA MET A 96 -0.88 10.90 -3.67
C MET A 96 -1.91 11.78 -4.38
N LEU A 97 -3.07 11.21 -4.68
CA LEU A 97 -4.21 11.85 -5.31
C LEU A 97 -5.08 12.56 -4.26
N LEU A 98 -6.00 13.41 -4.73
CA LEU A 98 -7.02 14.10 -3.95
C LEU A 98 -6.48 15.12 -2.93
N GLY A 99 -5.27 15.62 -3.20
CA GLY A 99 -4.58 16.63 -2.40
C GLY A 99 -3.75 16.06 -1.24
N ASP A 100 -3.33 16.95 -0.34
CA ASP A 100 -2.41 16.68 0.78
C ASP A 100 -3.08 16.71 2.16
N THR A 101 -4.40 16.92 2.20
CA THR A 101 -5.14 17.21 3.42
C THR A 101 -6.28 16.21 3.62
N CYS A 102 -6.18 15.41 4.67
CA CYS A 102 -7.06 14.32 5.00
C CYS A 102 -8.26 14.74 5.87
N THR A 103 -9.42 14.12 5.63
CA THR A 103 -10.62 14.30 6.48
C THR A 103 -10.59 13.45 7.76
N ARG A 104 -9.57 12.61 7.92
CA ARG A 104 -9.38 11.71 9.06
C ARG A 104 -8.10 11.99 9.82
N GLY A 105 -8.12 11.69 11.12
CA GLY A 105 -7.03 11.98 12.06
C GLY A 105 -6.41 10.73 12.66
N CYS A 106 -5.80 9.88 11.82
CA CYS A 106 -5.04 8.71 12.29
C CYS A 106 -3.83 9.16 13.13
N ARG A 107 -3.64 8.58 14.32
CA ARG A 107 -2.67 9.05 15.31
C ARG A 107 -1.21 8.67 15.01
N PHE A 108 -1.00 7.84 14.00
CA PHE A 108 0.30 7.46 13.47
C PHE A 108 0.72 8.29 12.26
N CYS A 109 -0.22 8.98 11.59
CA CYS A 109 -0.01 9.55 10.27
C CYS A 109 0.31 11.05 10.35
N ALA A 110 1.33 11.48 9.61
CA ALA A 110 1.81 12.87 9.60
C ALA A 110 1.09 13.78 8.58
N VAL A 111 0.24 13.22 7.73
CA VAL A 111 -0.51 13.96 6.70
C VAL A 111 -1.42 15.00 7.37
N LYS A 112 -1.52 16.18 6.74
CA LYS A 112 -2.34 17.29 7.24
C LYS A 112 -3.79 16.87 7.36
N THR A 113 -4.53 17.46 8.30
CA THR A 113 -5.94 17.14 8.51
C THR A 113 -6.83 18.37 8.48
N SER A 114 -7.98 18.26 7.83
CA SER A 114 -9.03 19.28 7.82
C SER A 114 -10.39 18.60 7.64
N ARG A 115 -11.41 19.11 8.32
CA ARG A 115 -12.80 18.67 8.07
C ARG A 115 -13.31 19.11 6.70
N ASN A 116 -12.81 20.24 6.22
CA ASN A 116 -13.20 20.86 4.97
C ASN A 116 -11.93 21.08 4.11
N PRO A 117 -11.36 20.02 3.50
CA PRO A 117 -10.26 20.18 2.55
C PRO A 117 -10.73 20.93 1.30
N ALA A 118 -9.78 21.40 0.49
CA ALA A 118 -10.09 21.98 -0.81
C ALA A 118 -10.78 20.95 -1.74
N PRO A 119 -11.64 21.39 -2.68
CA PRO A 119 -12.20 20.49 -3.68
C PRO A 119 -11.07 19.84 -4.50
N PRO A 120 -11.19 18.56 -4.90
CA PRO A 120 -10.21 17.94 -5.79
C PRO A 120 -10.14 18.68 -7.13
N ASP A 121 -8.96 18.72 -7.74
CA ASP A 121 -8.80 19.22 -9.10
C ASP A 121 -9.39 18.20 -10.09
N PRO A 122 -10.44 18.53 -10.85
CA PRO A 122 -11.06 17.59 -11.79
C PRO A 122 -10.12 17.16 -12.93
N THR A 123 -9.02 17.89 -13.17
CA THR A 123 -8.01 17.56 -14.17
C THR A 123 -6.86 16.72 -13.62
N GLU A 124 -6.78 16.52 -12.29
CA GLU A 124 -5.74 15.71 -11.63
C GLU A 124 -5.59 14.31 -12.23
N PRO A 125 -6.65 13.55 -12.58
CA PRO A 125 -6.49 12.22 -13.17
C PRO A 125 -5.73 12.23 -14.49
N GLU A 126 -6.12 13.12 -15.39
CA GLU A 126 -5.52 13.24 -16.72
C GLU A 126 -4.10 13.79 -16.63
N ASN A 127 -3.89 14.83 -15.81
CA ASN A 127 -2.59 15.45 -15.61
C ASN A 127 -1.59 14.44 -15.01
N THR A 128 -2.02 13.67 -14.00
CA THR A 128 -1.22 12.61 -13.37
C THR A 128 -0.88 11.51 -14.38
N ALA A 129 -1.85 11.08 -15.19
CA ALA A 129 -1.58 10.05 -16.18
C ALA A 129 -0.60 10.51 -17.26
N ARG A 130 -0.75 11.74 -17.78
CA ARG A 130 0.20 12.33 -18.74
C ARG A 130 1.59 12.50 -18.14
N ALA A 131 1.66 12.96 -16.88
CA ALA A 131 2.90 13.08 -16.14
C ALA A 131 3.66 11.75 -16.08
N ILE A 132 3.01 10.70 -15.58
CA ILE A 132 3.63 9.38 -15.44
C ILE A 132 3.97 8.79 -16.81
N ALA A 133 3.15 9.01 -17.83
CA ALA A 133 3.43 8.56 -19.20
C ALA A 133 4.62 9.29 -19.84
N SER A 134 4.92 10.53 -19.41
CA SER A 134 6.10 11.28 -19.86
C SER A 134 7.40 10.80 -19.20
N TRP A 135 7.31 10.02 -18.12
CA TRP A 135 8.48 9.42 -17.49
C TRP A 135 9.02 8.31 -18.40
N PRO A 136 10.33 8.30 -18.68
CA PRO A 136 10.91 7.42 -19.68
C PRO A 136 10.72 5.92 -19.37
N HIS A 137 10.57 5.11 -20.43
CA HIS A 137 10.47 3.65 -20.32
C HIS A 137 11.85 3.00 -20.47
N VAL A 138 12.05 1.81 -19.90
CA VAL A 138 13.08 0.87 -20.39
C VAL A 138 12.75 0.54 -21.85
N LEU A 139 13.42 1.22 -22.76
CA LEU A 139 13.61 0.84 -24.16
C LEU A 139 15.04 1.18 -24.59
N ALA A 140 16.04 0.81 -23.78
CA ALA A 140 17.41 0.61 -24.24
C ALA A 140 18.25 0.03 -23.10
N VAL A 141 18.86 -1.12 -23.33
CA VAL A 141 19.93 -1.69 -22.49
C VAL A 141 21.20 -0.81 -22.51
N ASP A 142 21.23 0.27 -23.32
CA ASP A 142 22.43 1.08 -23.53
C ASP A 142 22.33 2.57 -23.15
N GLN A 143 21.35 2.98 -22.33
CA GLN A 143 21.37 4.35 -21.77
C GLN A 143 21.23 4.39 -20.25
N ILE A 144 22.39 4.55 -19.62
CA ILE A 144 22.61 4.90 -18.22
C ILE A 144 21.81 6.19 -17.91
N ASN A 145 20.89 6.12 -16.94
CA ASN A 145 20.19 7.25 -16.26
C ASN A 145 18.82 7.73 -16.79
N GLN A 146 17.84 6.84 -16.96
CA GLN A 146 16.43 7.23 -17.10
C GLN A 146 15.52 6.55 -16.06
N LEU A 147 14.55 7.32 -15.55
CA LEU A 147 13.53 6.92 -14.56
C LEU A 147 12.55 5.92 -15.18
N CYS A 148 12.72 4.62 -14.96
CA CYS A 148 11.83 3.59 -15.49
C CYS A 148 10.68 3.27 -14.53
N VAL A 149 9.43 3.52 -14.91
CA VAL A 149 8.27 3.19 -14.05
C VAL A 149 7.36 2.19 -14.75
N ASP A 150 7.67 0.91 -14.59
CA ASP A 150 6.79 -0.21 -15.01
C ASP A 150 5.77 -0.58 -13.93
N TYR A 151 5.94 -0.04 -12.72
CA TYR A 151 5.08 -0.25 -11.57
C TYR A 151 4.92 1.07 -10.82
N ILE A 152 3.68 1.46 -10.55
CA ILE A 152 3.36 2.70 -9.85
C ILE A 152 2.34 2.45 -8.76
N VAL A 153 2.58 3.06 -7.60
CA VAL A 153 1.62 3.06 -6.50
C VAL A 153 0.90 4.41 -6.49
N LEU A 154 -0.43 4.35 -6.58
CA LEU A 154 -1.33 5.47 -6.33
C LEU A 154 -1.89 5.32 -4.92
N THR A 155 -1.91 6.40 -4.16
CA THR A 155 -2.60 6.50 -2.88
C THR A 155 -3.41 7.78 -2.80
N SER A 156 -4.16 7.99 -1.73
CA SER A 156 -4.84 9.25 -1.47
C SER A 156 -4.96 9.50 0.03
N VAL A 157 -5.33 10.73 0.35
CA VAL A 157 -5.94 11.05 1.65
C VAL A 157 -7.38 10.51 1.73
N ASP A 158 -7.93 10.39 2.95
CA ASP A 158 -9.36 10.10 3.11
C ASP A 158 -10.19 11.35 2.76
N ARG A 159 -11.18 11.17 1.87
CA ARG A 159 -12.11 12.20 1.41
C ARG A 159 -13.55 11.88 1.79
N ASP A 160 -13.84 11.83 3.09
CA ASP A 160 -15.20 11.58 3.59
C ASP A 160 -16.20 12.69 3.19
N ASP A 161 -15.71 13.83 2.70
CA ASP A 161 -16.50 14.92 2.12
C ASP A 161 -17.04 14.60 0.72
N LEU A 162 -16.46 13.62 0.02
CA LEU A 162 -16.94 13.15 -1.28
C LEU A 162 -17.96 12.01 -1.11
N PRO A 163 -19.00 11.94 -1.97
CA PRO A 163 -20.00 10.87 -1.91
C PRO A 163 -19.41 9.46 -2.01
N ASP A 164 -18.47 9.26 -2.93
CA ASP A 164 -17.82 7.99 -3.25
C ASP A 164 -16.46 7.78 -2.54
N GLY A 165 -16.13 8.67 -1.61
CA GLY A 165 -14.85 8.68 -0.90
C GLY A 165 -13.63 8.93 -1.80
N GLY A 166 -13.82 9.36 -3.05
CA GLY A 166 -12.76 9.56 -4.04
C GLY A 166 -12.45 8.34 -4.92
N SER A 167 -13.21 7.24 -4.81
CA SER A 167 -12.98 6.02 -5.60
C SER A 167 -13.08 6.22 -7.10
N GLY A 168 -14.04 7.04 -7.57
CA GLY A 168 -14.18 7.41 -8.98
C GLY A 168 -12.97 8.19 -9.48
N HIS A 169 -12.41 9.08 -8.64
CA HIS A 169 -11.21 9.83 -8.99
C HIS A 169 -10.00 8.90 -9.20
N PHE A 170 -9.78 7.93 -8.30
CA PHE A 170 -8.79 6.88 -8.53
C PHE A 170 -9.06 6.12 -9.83
N ALA A 171 -10.31 5.70 -10.05
CA ALA A 171 -10.66 4.89 -11.21
C ALA A 171 -10.38 5.62 -12.54
N GLU A 172 -10.69 6.91 -12.62
CA GLU A 172 -10.37 7.73 -13.78
C GLU A 172 -8.87 7.91 -13.97
N THR A 173 -8.09 8.07 -12.89
CA THR A 173 -6.63 8.13 -12.98
C THR A 173 -6.05 6.83 -13.54
N VAL A 174 -6.49 5.68 -13.02
CA VAL A 174 -6.02 4.37 -13.52
C VAL A 174 -6.39 4.18 -14.99
N LYS A 175 -7.65 4.47 -15.39
CA LYS A 175 -8.08 4.35 -16.80
C LYS A 175 -7.26 5.26 -17.71
N ALA A 176 -7.02 6.51 -17.30
CA ALA A 176 -6.19 7.43 -18.07
C ALA A 176 -4.75 6.91 -18.20
N MET A 177 -4.16 6.39 -17.12
CA MET A 177 -2.83 5.78 -17.16
C MET A 177 -2.76 4.59 -18.10
N LYS A 178 -3.71 3.65 -18.01
CA LYS A 178 -3.78 2.48 -18.90
C LYS A 178 -4.04 2.88 -20.36
N ARG A 179 -4.68 4.02 -20.63
CA ARG A 179 -4.83 4.57 -21.99
C ARG A 179 -3.51 5.08 -22.55
N PHE A 180 -2.71 5.80 -21.76
CA PHE A 180 -1.42 6.32 -22.21
C PHE A 180 -0.31 5.26 -22.24
N LYS A 181 -0.32 4.35 -21.27
CA LYS A 181 0.68 3.29 -21.12
C LYS A 181 -0.02 1.98 -20.68
N PRO A 182 -0.52 1.17 -21.63
CA PRO A 182 -1.29 -0.04 -21.32
C PRO A 182 -0.54 -1.05 -20.44
N ASP A 183 0.78 -1.14 -20.60
CA ASP A 183 1.63 -2.13 -19.92
C ASP A 183 2.07 -1.70 -18.51
N ILE A 184 1.79 -0.45 -18.08
CA ILE A 184 2.15 -0.01 -16.73
C ILE A 184 1.36 -0.79 -15.69
N LEU A 185 2.02 -1.30 -14.67
CA LEU A 185 1.36 -1.95 -13.54
C LEU A 185 0.96 -0.91 -12.50
N VAL A 186 -0.29 -0.96 -12.04
CA VAL A 186 -0.86 0.04 -11.14
C VAL A 186 -1.36 -0.62 -9.86
N GLU A 187 -0.74 -0.25 -8.74
CA GLU A 187 -1.23 -0.53 -7.39
C GLU A 187 -2.01 0.67 -6.88
N CYS A 188 -3.21 0.44 -6.35
CA CYS A 188 -3.95 1.47 -5.63
C CYS A 188 -3.99 1.12 -4.14
N LEU A 189 -3.30 1.91 -3.33
CA LEU A 189 -3.40 1.91 -1.87
C LEU A 189 -4.53 2.85 -1.45
N THR A 190 -5.64 2.29 -1.01
CA THR A 190 -6.89 3.05 -0.86
C THR A 190 -7.25 3.31 0.60
N SER A 191 -8.13 4.30 0.80
CA SER A 191 -8.95 4.38 2.00
C SER A 191 -9.88 3.17 2.11
N ASP A 192 -10.68 3.12 3.18
CA ASP A 192 -11.75 2.13 3.31
C ASP A 192 -13.06 2.55 2.61
N PHE A 193 -13.10 3.72 1.96
CA PHE A 193 -14.31 4.32 1.37
C PHE A 193 -15.53 4.34 2.31
N ARG A 194 -15.31 4.42 3.64
CA ARG A 194 -16.36 4.28 4.68
C ARG A 194 -17.13 2.95 4.61
N GLY A 195 -16.52 1.91 4.05
CA GLY A 195 -17.14 0.61 3.83
C GLY A 195 -18.04 0.54 2.60
N ASP A 196 -18.04 1.55 1.72
CA ASP A 196 -18.79 1.51 0.47
C ASP A 196 -18.17 0.49 -0.49
N LEU A 197 -18.87 -0.63 -0.69
CA LEU A 197 -18.43 -1.71 -1.55
C LEU A 197 -18.60 -1.41 -3.04
N GLU A 198 -19.52 -0.52 -3.42
CA GLU A 198 -19.65 -0.09 -4.82
C GLU A 198 -18.51 0.86 -5.21
N ALA A 199 -18.04 1.69 -4.29
CA ALA A 199 -16.81 2.46 -4.46
C ALA A 199 -15.60 1.54 -4.71
N VAL A 200 -15.48 0.46 -3.92
CA VAL A 200 -14.45 -0.57 -4.13
C VAL A 200 -14.59 -1.24 -5.50
N SER A 201 -15.80 -1.65 -5.90
CA SER A 201 -16.06 -2.27 -7.21
C SER A 201 -15.74 -1.33 -8.37
N THR A 202 -16.06 -0.05 -8.25
CA THR A 202 -15.76 0.99 -9.23
C THR A 202 -14.26 1.06 -9.49
N LEU A 203 -13.48 1.11 -8.41
CA LEU A 203 -12.03 1.11 -8.52
C LEU A 203 -11.50 -0.20 -9.10
N VAL A 204 -11.92 -1.37 -8.59
CA VAL A 204 -11.48 -2.69 -9.10
C VAL A 204 -11.68 -2.85 -10.61
N ARG A 205 -12.75 -2.27 -11.16
CA ARG A 205 -13.08 -2.31 -12.59
C ARG A 205 -12.31 -1.29 -13.44
N SER A 206 -11.49 -0.42 -12.86
CA SER A 206 -10.71 0.60 -13.58
C SER A 206 -9.56 0.02 -14.42
N GLY A 207 -9.17 -1.23 -14.15
CA GLY A 207 -8.03 -1.88 -14.79
C GLY A 207 -6.77 -1.94 -13.93
N LEU A 208 -6.84 -1.59 -12.63
CA LEU A 208 -5.69 -1.75 -11.74
C LEU A 208 -5.25 -3.23 -11.59
N ASP A 209 -4.01 -3.39 -11.16
CA ASP A 209 -3.34 -4.68 -11.04
C ASP A 209 -3.29 -5.18 -9.59
N VAL A 210 -3.14 -4.27 -8.62
CA VAL A 210 -3.09 -4.58 -7.19
C VAL A 210 -3.96 -3.65 -6.37
N PHE A 211 -4.97 -4.22 -5.70
CA PHE A 211 -5.78 -3.49 -4.74
C PHE A 211 -5.17 -3.60 -3.34
N ALA A 212 -4.70 -2.49 -2.79
CA ALA A 212 -4.11 -2.43 -1.46
C ALA A 212 -4.99 -1.64 -0.49
N HIS A 213 -5.18 -2.16 0.72
CA HIS A 213 -5.78 -1.42 1.82
C HIS A 213 -5.17 -1.89 3.14
N ASN A 214 -4.60 -0.97 3.90
CA ASN A 214 -3.87 -1.31 5.11
C ASN A 214 -4.80 -1.42 6.32
N ILE A 215 -4.70 -2.52 7.06
CA ILE A 215 -5.32 -2.64 8.38
C ILE A 215 -4.52 -1.93 9.48
N GLU A 216 -3.24 -1.64 9.21
CA GLU A 216 -2.28 -0.88 10.01
C GLU A 216 -1.87 -1.49 11.35
N THR A 217 -2.78 -2.11 12.09
CA THR A 217 -2.51 -2.68 13.41
C THR A 217 -3.51 -3.80 13.76
N VAL A 218 -3.28 -4.46 14.88
CA VAL A 218 -4.14 -5.53 15.41
C VAL A 218 -5.47 -4.99 15.95
N MET A 219 -6.50 -5.83 16.01
CA MET A 219 -7.89 -5.45 16.35
C MET A 219 -7.99 -4.57 17.62
N ARG A 220 -7.29 -4.95 18.70
CA ARG A 220 -7.31 -4.22 19.99
C ARG A 220 -6.83 -2.77 19.86
N LEU A 221 -5.87 -2.49 18.98
CA LEU A 221 -5.22 -1.19 18.86
C LEU A 221 -5.91 -0.25 17.85
N GLN A 222 -6.87 -0.74 17.08
CA GLN A 222 -7.51 0.02 15.99
C GLN A 222 -8.01 1.40 16.42
N ARG A 223 -8.77 1.50 17.51
CA ARG A 223 -9.31 2.79 18.00
C ARG A 223 -8.25 3.73 18.58
N ILE A 224 -7.08 3.20 18.93
CA ILE A 224 -5.96 3.98 19.48
C ILE A 224 -5.10 4.52 18.34
N VAL A 225 -4.90 3.71 17.31
CA VAL A 225 -3.97 3.96 16.21
C VAL A 225 -4.64 4.73 15.07
N ARG A 226 -5.80 4.27 14.62
CA ARG A 226 -6.50 4.80 13.44
C ARG A 226 -7.64 5.71 13.86
N ASP A 227 -8.13 6.50 12.91
CA ASP A 227 -9.36 7.26 13.08
C ASP A 227 -10.52 6.30 13.45
N PRO A 228 -11.41 6.65 14.41
CA PRO A 228 -12.51 5.78 14.83
C PRO A 228 -13.47 5.32 13.71
N ARG A 229 -13.48 6.03 12.57
CA ARG A 229 -14.22 5.64 11.35
C ARG A 229 -13.60 4.44 10.62
N ALA A 230 -12.29 4.22 10.78
CA ALA A 230 -11.55 3.13 10.14
C ALA A 230 -11.57 1.84 10.97
N ARG A 231 -12.71 1.12 10.94
CA ARG A 231 -12.92 -0.08 11.76
C ARG A 231 -12.23 -1.31 11.16
N TYR A 232 -11.75 -2.21 12.02
CA TYR A 232 -11.08 -3.46 11.61
C TYR A 232 -11.90 -4.29 10.61
N GLY A 233 -13.13 -4.66 10.99
CA GLY A 233 -14.01 -5.47 10.13
C GLY A 233 -14.39 -4.77 8.83
N GLN A 234 -14.44 -3.43 8.82
CA GLN A 234 -14.68 -2.65 7.59
C GLN A 234 -13.48 -2.77 6.64
N SER A 235 -12.25 -2.61 7.15
CA SER A 235 -11.03 -2.82 6.36
C SER A 235 -10.93 -4.23 5.79
N LEU A 236 -11.27 -5.25 6.58
CA LEU A 236 -11.32 -6.63 6.09
C LEU A 236 -12.40 -6.82 5.01
N SER A 237 -13.57 -6.19 5.18
CA SER A 237 -14.67 -6.29 4.20
C SER A 237 -14.30 -5.66 2.86
N VAL A 238 -13.60 -4.52 2.86
CA VAL A 238 -13.08 -3.86 1.66
C VAL A 238 -12.11 -4.77 0.90
N LEU A 239 -11.12 -5.33 1.59
CA LEU A 239 -10.15 -6.26 1.00
C LEU A 239 -10.83 -7.52 0.43
N LYS A 240 -11.73 -8.13 1.22
CA LYS A 240 -12.50 -9.31 0.80
C LYS A 240 -13.32 -9.02 -0.45
N HIS A 241 -14.02 -7.89 -0.48
CA HIS A 241 -14.84 -7.49 -1.62
C HIS A 241 -13.99 -7.25 -2.87
N ALA A 242 -12.86 -6.55 -2.73
CA ALA A 242 -11.93 -6.34 -3.84
C ALA A 242 -11.43 -7.67 -4.44
N LYS A 243 -11.08 -8.64 -3.58
CA LYS A 243 -10.66 -9.98 -3.99
C LYS A 243 -11.74 -10.74 -4.78
N LEU A 244 -13.00 -10.60 -4.37
CA LEU A 244 -14.14 -11.28 -5.00
C LEU A 244 -14.64 -10.56 -6.26
N CYS A 245 -14.43 -9.25 -6.37
CA CYS A 245 -14.91 -8.43 -7.49
C CYS A 245 -14.33 -8.82 -8.85
N LYS A 246 -13.07 -9.28 -8.88
CA LYS A 246 -12.38 -9.66 -10.11
C LYS A 246 -11.52 -10.90 -9.86
N LYS A 247 -11.79 -11.97 -10.61
CA LYS A 247 -10.97 -13.19 -10.55
C LYS A 247 -9.51 -12.84 -10.85
N GLY A 248 -8.60 -13.35 -10.03
CA GLY A 248 -7.17 -13.06 -10.16
C GLY A 248 -6.74 -11.70 -9.62
N MET A 249 -7.64 -10.89 -9.03
CA MET A 249 -7.26 -9.66 -8.34
C MET A 249 -6.26 -9.97 -7.22
N ILE A 250 -5.14 -9.26 -7.24
CA ILE A 250 -4.13 -9.32 -6.19
C ILE A 250 -4.49 -8.28 -5.14
N THR A 251 -4.53 -8.73 -3.89
CA THR A 251 -4.87 -7.90 -2.74
C THR A 251 -3.71 -7.83 -1.77
N LYS A 252 -3.49 -6.64 -1.22
CA LYS A 252 -2.35 -6.34 -0.37
C LYS A 252 -2.77 -5.56 0.88
N SER A 253 -2.11 -5.83 1.99
CA SER A 253 -2.32 -5.11 3.24
C SER A 253 -1.00 -4.87 3.97
N SER A 254 -1.05 -4.09 5.04
CA SER A 254 0.10 -3.73 5.86
C SER A 254 -0.26 -3.71 7.35
N ILE A 255 0.73 -4.06 8.17
CA ILE A 255 0.71 -3.90 9.63
C ILE A 255 2.00 -3.19 10.04
N MET A 256 1.87 -2.13 10.83
CA MET A 256 2.99 -1.51 11.52
C MET A 256 3.20 -2.16 12.89
N LEU A 257 4.43 -2.55 13.17
CA LEU A 257 4.84 -3.14 14.44
C LEU A 257 5.50 -2.10 15.36
N GLY A 258 5.52 -2.36 16.66
CA GLY A 258 6.07 -1.48 17.68
C GLY A 258 5.06 -0.49 18.28
N LEU A 259 3.75 -0.72 18.08
CA LEU A 259 2.66 0.09 18.66
C LEU A 259 2.12 -0.48 19.98
N GLY A 260 2.60 -1.67 20.38
CA GLY A 260 2.23 -2.37 21.62
C GLY A 260 1.28 -3.54 21.39
N GLU A 261 1.24 -4.05 20.17
CA GLU A 261 0.67 -5.34 19.79
C GLU A 261 1.46 -6.50 20.39
N LYS A 262 0.79 -7.60 20.70
CA LYS A 262 1.43 -8.87 21.09
C LYS A 262 1.58 -9.77 19.89
N ASP A 263 2.53 -10.69 19.95
CA ASP A 263 2.81 -11.63 18.86
C ASP A 263 1.58 -12.46 18.48
N GLU A 264 0.78 -12.90 19.46
CA GLU A 264 -0.46 -13.64 19.24
C GLU A 264 -1.51 -12.81 18.48
N GLU A 265 -1.57 -11.50 18.75
CA GLU A 265 -2.50 -10.60 18.05
C GLU A 265 -2.04 -10.34 16.61
N VAL A 266 -0.72 -10.33 16.37
CA VAL A 266 -0.17 -10.25 15.01
C VAL A 266 -0.48 -11.52 14.24
N LYS A 267 -0.30 -12.71 14.86
CA LYS A 267 -0.68 -14.00 14.27
C LYS A 267 -2.17 -14.05 13.92
N GLU A 268 -3.04 -13.58 14.81
CA GLU A 268 -4.48 -13.47 14.58
C GLU A 268 -4.79 -12.54 13.39
N ALA A 269 -4.19 -11.35 13.36
CA ALA A 269 -4.40 -10.43 12.25
C ALA A 269 -3.91 -10.98 10.89
N MET A 270 -2.82 -11.74 10.88
CA MET A 270 -2.32 -12.41 9.68
C MET A 270 -3.27 -13.55 9.23
N ALA A 271 -3.81 -14.31 10.18
CA ALA A 271 -4.80 -15.34 9.91
C ALA A 271 -6.10 -14.74 9.35
N ASP A 272 -6.57 -13.63 9.90
CA ASP A 272 -7.75 -12.91 9.41
C ASP A 272 -7.58 -12.42 7.97
N LEU A 273 -6.43 -11.80 7.66
CA LEU A 273 -6.10 -11.38 6.29
C LEU A 273 -6.05 -12.57 5.34
N ARG A 274 -5.44 -13.67 5.76
CA ARG A 274 -5.38 -14.89 4.95
C ARG A 274 -6.76 -15.50 4.71
N ALA A 275 -7.62 -15.51 5.72
CA ALA A 275 -8.98 -16.06 5.64
C ALA A 275 -9.87 -15.33 4.62
N ILE A 276 -9.61 -14.04 4.37
CA ILE A 276 -10.30 -13.26 3.33
C ILE A 276 -9.58 -13.25 1.98
N GLY A 277 -8.50 -14.02 1.84
CA GLY A 277 -7.79 -14.21 0.59
C GLY A 277 -6.77 -13.13 0.24
N VAL A 278 -6.27 -12.35 1.21
CA VAL A 278 -5.17 -11.40 0.98
C VAL A 278 -3.92 -12.14 0.51
N ASP A 279 -3.30 -11.64 -0.55
CA ASP A 279 -2.15 -12.29 -1.19
C ASP A 279 -0.83 -11.80 -0.61
N ILE A 280 -0.73 -10.50 -0.35
CA ILE A 280 0.52 -9.83 0.02
C ILE A 280 0.36 -9.10 1.35
N LEU A 281 1.35 -9.27 2.23
CA LEU A 281 1.43 -8.55 3.50
C LEU A 281 2.77 -7.82 3.63
N THR A 282 2.71 -6.57 4.07
CA THR A 282 3.89 -5.82 4.49
C THR A 282 3.90 -5.63 6.00
N LEU A 283 5.05 -5.86 6.63
CA LEU A 283 5.29 -5.68 8.06
C LEU A 283 6.47 -4.73 8.24
N GLY A 284 6.19 -3.56 8.79
CA GLY A 284 7.17 -2.48 8.96
C GLY A 284 7.26 -1.98 10.39
N GLN A 285 8.39 -1.42 10.79
CA GLN A 285 8.50 -0.73 12.09
C GLN A 285 7.71 0.58 12.03
N TYR A 286 6.83 0.81 13.02
CA TYR A 286 6.27 2.12 13.27
C TYR A 286 7.37 3.08 13.69
N LEU A 287 7.54 4.14 12.90
CA LEU A 287 8.41 5.26 13.22
C LEU A 287 7.56 6.48 13.55
N GLN A 288 7.75 7.00 14.76
CA GLN A 288 7.02 8.17 15.23
C GLN A 288 7.40 9.42 14.40
N PRO A 289 6.46 10.04 13.67
CA PRO A 289 6.79 11.20 12.83
C PRO A 289 7.21 12.42 13.65
N THR A 290 6.40 12.76 14.65
CA THR A 290 6.68 13.88 15.57
C THR A 290 6.34 13.49 17.01
N PRO A 291 6.84 14.22 18.03
CA PRO A 291 6.51 13.96 19.43
C PRO A 291 5.02 14.01 19.77
N LEU A 292 4.18 14.60 18.92
CA LEU A 292 2.72 14.66 19.09
C LEU A 292 1.99 13.38 18.66
N HIS A 293 2.65 12.53 17.87
CA HIS A 293 2.11 11.25 17.42
C HIS A 293 2.33 10.14 18.46
N LEU A 294 1.74 8.97 18.23
CA LEU A 294 1.89 7.81 19.12
C LEU A 294 3.37 7.52 19.41
N THR A 295 3.66 7.17 20.66
CA THR A 295 5.01 6.77 21.06
C THR A 295 5.29 5.34 20.63
N VAL A 296 6.49 5.10 20.11
CA VAL A 296 6.98 3.76 19.84
C VAL A 296 7.05 2.98 21.16
N LYS A 297 6.40 1.81 21.21
CA LYS A 297 6.41 0.92 22.37
C LYS A 297 7.57 -0.06 22.35
N GLU A 298 7.92 -0.54 21.16
CA GLU A 298 8.98 -1.51 20.93
C GLU A 298 9.65 -1.22 19.58
N TYR A 299 10.97 -1.35 19.52
CA TYR A 299 11.69 -1.48 18.26
C TYR A 299 11.91 -2.96 18.02
N VAL A 300 11.22 -3.50 17.01
CA VAL A 300 11.23 -4.92 16.68
C VAL A 300 12.58 -5.28 16.08
N THR A 301 13.17 -6.39 16.54
CA THR A 301 14.49 -6.82 16.06
C THR A 301 14.41 -7.39 14.64
N PRO A 302 15.50 -7.34 13.85
CA PRO A 302 15.56 -7.93 12.52
C PRO A 302 15.17 -9.42 12.51
N GLU A 303 15.58 -10.20 13.52
CA GLU A 303 15.25 -11.63 13.64
C GLU A 303 13.74 -11.85 13.80
N LYS A 304 13.06 -10.96 14.52
CA LYS A 304 11.61 -11.01 14.69
C LYS A 304 10.89 -10.65 13.39
N PHE A 305 11.42 -9.73 12.58
CA PHE A 305 10.91 -9.49 11.23
C PHE A 305 11.10 -10.71 10.32
N SER A 306 12.25 -11.37 10.36
CA SER A 306 12.50 -12.63 9.62
C SER A 306 11.50 -13.72 10.03
N PHE A 307 11.28 -13.89 11.33
CA PHE A 307 10.26 -14.81 11.85
C PHE A 307 8.87 -14.51 11.27
N TRP A 308 8.46 -13.24 11.23
CA TRP A 308 7.13 -12.90 10.69
C TRP A 308 6.99 -13.17 9.20
N LYS A 309 8.07 -13.00 8.43
CA LYS A 309 8.09 -13.37 7.01
C LYS A 309 7.82 -14.87 6.85
N GLU A 310 8.64 -15.69 7.51
CA GLU A 310 8.54 -17.15 7.45
C GLU A 310 7.16 -17.63 7.92
N TYR A 311 6.68 -17.10 9.04
CA TYR A 311 5.35 -17.43 9.56
C TYR A 311 4.24 -17.07 8.56
N GLY A 312 4.25 -15.86 8.01
CA GLY A 312 3.22 -15.43 7.08
C GLY A 312 3.17 -16.22 5.78
N GLU A 313 4.34 -16.56 5.23
CA GLU A 313 4.46 -17.45 4.08
C GLU A 313 3.99 -18.87 4.43
N SER A 314 4.30 -19.36 5.65
CA SER A 314 3.88 -20.70 6.11
C SER A 314 2.37 -20.88 6.24
N ILE A 315 1.62 -19.80 6.53
CA ILE A 315 0.15 -19.83 6.62
C ILE A 315 -0.52 -19.55 5.26
N GLY A 316 0.26 -19.42 4.18
CA GLY A 316 -0.23 -19.32 2.81
C GLY A 316 -0.44 -17.90 2.26
N LEU A 317 0.14 -16.86 2.88
CA LEU A 317 0.30 -15.58 2.18
C LEU A 317 1.27 -15.79 1.00
N SER A 318 0.95 -15.27 -0.17
CA SER A 318 1.76 -15.48 -1.37
C SER A 318 3.12 -14.79 -1.28
N TYR A 319 3.19 -13.67 -0.56
CA TYR A 319 4.43 -12.97 -0.29
C TYR A 319 4.33 -12.09 0.95
N VAL A 320 5.41 -12.07 1.73
CA VAL A 320 5.53 -11.22 2.91
C VAL A 320 6.82 -10.40 2.85
N ALA A 321 6.68 -9.08 2.73
CA ALA A 321 7.79 -8.17 2.97
C ALA A 321 7.80 -7.79 4.45
N SER A 322 8.87 -8.13 5.16
CA SER A 322 8.97 -7.92 6.61
C SER A 322 10.34 -7.34 6.94
N GLY A 323 10.38 -6.16 7.55
CA GLY A 323 11.63 -5.52 7.93
C GLY A 323 11.44 -4.13 8.53
N PRO A 324 12.43 -3.57 9.25
CA PRO A 324 12.27 -2.31 9.97
C PRO A 324 11.89 -1.14 9.05
N LEU A 325 12.51 -1.07 7.87
CA LEU A 325 12.25 0.00 6.90
C LEU A 325 11.16 -0.35 5.89
N VAL A 326 10.55 -1.53 5.95
CA VAL A 326 9.47 -1.90 5.03
C VAL A 326 8.28 -0.94 5.22
N ARG A 327 7.68 -0.53 4.10
CA ARG A 327 6.46 0.26 3.99
C ARG A 327 5.51 -0.42 3.03
N SER A 328 4.23 -0.05 3.07
CA SER A 328 3.23 -0.60 2.16
C SER A 328 3.62 -0.36 0.69
N SER A 329 4.24 0.77 0.36
CA SER A 329 4.77 1.06 -0.99
C SER A 329 6.27 0.78 -1.15
N TYR A 330 6.88 0.01 -0.25
CA TYR A 330 8.33 -0.25 -0.32
C TYR A 330 8.68 -1.32 -1.35
N ARG A 331 9.78 -1.05 -2.06
CA ARG A 331 10.27 -1.74 -3.26
C ARG A 331 10.45 -3.24 -3.12
N ALA A 332 10.68 -3.76 -1.91
CA ALA A 332 10.92 -5.18 -1.67
C ALA A 332 9.84 -6.09 -2.28
N GLY A 333 8.59 -5.63 -2.35
CA GLY A 333 7.50 -6.36 -2.97
C GLY A 333 7.31 -6.15 -4.47
N GLU A 334 7.87 -5.10 -5.08
CA GLU A 334 7.52 -4.71 -6.45
C GLU A 334 7.94 -5.76 -7.47
N LEU A 335 9.17 -6.28 -7.42
CA LEU A 335 9.61 -7.34 -8.33
C LEU A 335 8.78 -8.61 -8.20
N PHE A 336 8.45 -9.01 -6.96
CA PHE A 336 7.58 -10.16 -6.73
C PHE A 336 6.17 -9.90 -7.26
N VAL A 337 5.61 -8.73 -6.98
CA VAL A 337 4.29 -8.34 -7.44
C VAL A 337 4.25 -8.29 -8.97
N GLN A 338 5.25 -7.69 -9.62
CA GLN A 338 5.37 -7.67 -11.07
C GLN A 338 5.36 -9.08 -11.63
N ASN A 339 6.14 -10.00 -11.04
CA ASN A 339 6.15 -11.41 -11.44
C ASN A 339 4.80 -12.09 -11.18
N LEU A 340 4.14 -11.83 -10.05
CA LEU A 340 2.84 -12.39 -9.70
C LEU A 340 1.75 -11.92 -10.67
N VAL A 341 1.71 -10.62 -10.96
CA VAL A 341 0.77 -10.01 -11.92
C VAL A 341 1.02 -10.57 -13.32
N ARG A 342 2.28 -10.55 -13.80
CA ARG A 342 2.64 -11.08 -15.13
C ARG A 342 2.32 -12.57 -15.27
N ASN A 343 2.57 -13.38 -14.23
CA ASN A 343 2.22 -14.80 -14.22
C ASN A 343 0.70 -15.05 -14.21
N ASN A 344 -0.09 -14.18 -13.59
CA ASN A 344 -1.55 -14.27 -13.67
C ASN A 344 -2.05 -13.89 -15.07
N MET A 345 -1.46 -12.86 -15.70
CA MET A 345 -1.79 -12.47 -17.07
C MET A 345 -1.49 -13.60 -18.08
N THR A 346 -0.34 -14.26 -17.97
CA THR A 346 0.03 -15.36 -18.88
C THR A 346 -0.87 -16.60 -18.69
N LYS A 347 -1.28 -16.92 -17.45
CA LYS A 347 -2.26 -17.98 -17.18
C LYS A 347 -3.65 -17.68 -17.74
N HIS A 348 -4.06 -16.41 -17.80
CA HIS A 348 -5.34 -16.04 -18.42
C HIS A 348 -5.25 -16.06 -19.95
N ALA A 349 -4.15 -15.52 -20.51
CA ALA A 349 -3.91 -15.58 -21.96
C ALA A 349 -3.85 -17.03 -22.49
N SER A 350 -3.28 -17.97 -21.73
CA SER A 350 -3.25 -19.39 -22.14
C SER A 350 -4.62 -20.07 -22.06
N LEU A 351 -5.47 -19.71 -21.08
CA LEU A 351 -6.84 -20.19 -20.99
C LEU A 351 -7.73 -19.63 -22.12
N ASP A 352 -7.55 -18.36 -22.46
CA ASP A 352 -8.27 -17.72 -23.57
C ASP A 352 -7.83 -18.28 -24.94
N HIS A 353 -6.54 -18.62 -25.10
CA HIS A 353 -6.04 -19.32 -26.29
C HIS A 353 -6.57 -20.74 -26.42
N ILE A 354 -6.73 -21.48 -25.31
CA ILE A 354 -7.35 -22.82 -25.32
C ILE A 354 -8.82 -22.75 -25.73
N PHE A 355 -9.52 -21.66 -25.36
CA PHE A 355 -10.91 -21.45 -25.76
C PHE A 355 -11.04 -21.00 -27.22
N SER A 356 -10.10 -20.19 -27.72
CA SER A 356 -10.02 -19.74 -29.12
C SER A 356 -9.81 -20.90 -30.11
N TRP A 357 -9.03 -21.91 -29.74
CA TRP A 357 -8.79 -23.09 -30.59
C TRP A 357 -10.00 -24.04 -30.74
N ARG A 358 -11.05 -23.91 -29.91
CA ARG A 358 -12.28 -24.71 -30.07
C ARG A 358 -13.31 -24.11 -31.02
N CYS A 359 -13.11 -22.88 -31.53
CA CYS A 359 -14.05 -22.23 -32.45
C CYS A 359 -13.55 -22.11 -33.91
N ALA A 360 -12.33 -22.57 -34.22
CA ALA A 360 -11.78 -22.50 -35.58
C ALA A 360 -11.66 -23.90 -36.22
N SER A 361 -12.80 -24.58 -36.45
CA SER A 361 -12.91 -25.75 -37.34
C SER A 361 -14.38 -26.00 -37.71
N ALA A 362 -14.98 -25.07 -38.42
CA ALA A 362 -16.21 -25.33 -39.17
C ALA A 362 -16.13 -24.53 -40.47
N GLU A 363 -15.43 -25.11 -41.46
CA GLU A 363 -15.44 -24.61 -42.83
C GLU A 363 -16.87 -24.70 -43.37
N ILE A 364 -17.42 -23.54 -43.74
CA ILE A 364 -18.70 -23.43 -44.43
C ILE A 364 -18.45 -23.81 -45.89
N HIS A 365 -18.85 -25.03 -46.28
CA HIS A 365 -19.03 -25.38 -47.69
C HIS A 365 -20.38 -24.84 -48.18
N THR A 366 -20.30 -23.88 -49.08
CA THR A 366 -21.43 -23.34 -49.84
C THR A 366 -21.87 -24.37 -50.89
N GLY A 367 -23.07 -24.92 -50.73
CA GLY A 367 -23.62 -25.85 -51.70
C GLY A 367 -25.08 -26.22 -51.46
N THR A 368 -25.96 -25.59 -52.23
CA THR A 368 -27.26 -26.11 -52.70
C THR A 368 -28.42 -26.18 -51.70
N LEU A 369 -29.37 -25.26 -51.87
CA LEU A 369 -30.74 -25.34 -51.35
C LEU A 369 -31.51 -26.47 -52.06
N GLN A 370 -31.96 -27.47 -51.31
CA GLN A 370 -33.16 -28.23 -51.66
C GLN A 370 -33.89 -28.68 -50.38
N GLN A 371 -35.21 -28.53 -50.44
CA GLN A 371 -36.20 -28.80 -49.39
C GLN A 371 -36.13 -30.23 -48.86
N LEU A 372 -36.46 -30.44 -47.58
CA LEU A 372 -37.58 -31.31 -47.14
C LEU A 372 -37.58 -31.56 -45.61
N THR A 373 -38.70 -31.17 -45.00
CA THR A 373 -39.46 -31.80 -43.89
C THR A 373 -38.87 -32.02 -42.49
N TRP A 374 -39.73 -31.66 -41.52
CA TRP A 374 -39.65 -31.83 -40.07
C TRP A 374 -39.44 -33.28 -39.60
N SER A 375 -38.66 -33.45 -38.52
CA SER A 375 -39.01 -34.39 -37.45
C SER A 375 -38.58 -33.85 -36.08
N SER A 376 -39.51 -33.94 -35.14
CA SER A 376 -39.40 -33.51 -33.76
C SER A 376 -38.69 -34.57 -32.91
N SER A 377 -37.55 -34.21 -32.31
CA SER A 377 -37.05 -34.89 -31.10
C SER A 377 -35.92 -34.08 -30.48
N ALA A 378 -36.21 -33.41 -29.36
CA ALA A 378 -35.20 -32.83 -28.49
C ALA A 378 -34.47 -33.94 -27.72
N PRO A 379 -33.12 -33.95 -27.66
CA PRO A 379 -32.41 -34.76 -26.68
C PRO A 379 -32.18 -33.95 -25.40
N LYS A 380 -32.56 -34.58 -24.29
CA LYS A 380 -32.29 -34.17 -22.91
C LYS A 380 -30.77 -34.12 -22.69
N CYS A 381 -30.29 -33.01 -22.13
CA CYS A 381 -28.93 -32.89 -21.62
C CYS A 381 -28.91 -33.48 -20.20
N GLU A 382 -28.32 -34.65 -20.03
CA GLU A 382 -27.96 -35.21 -18.72
C GLU A 382 -26.61 -34.62 -18.30
N VAL A 383 -26.61 -33.92 -17.17
CA VAL A 383 -25.41 -33.39 -16.51
C VAL A 383 -24.82 -34.50 -15.65
N ARG A 384 -23.59 -34.94 -15.95
CA ARG A 384 -22.70 -35.60 -14.99
C ARG A 384 -21.44 -34.76 -14.83
N PHE A 385 -21.34 -34.21 -13.61
CA PHE A 385 -20.29 -33.41 -12.97
C PHE A 385 -20.01 -32.01 -13.53
#